data_AF-T0Y1Z1-F1
#
_entry.id   AF-T0Y1Z1-F1
#
_cell.length_a   1.000
_cell.length_b   1.000
_cell.length_c   1.000
_cell.angle_alpha   90.00
_cell.angle_beta   90.00
_cell.angle_gamma   90.00
#
_symmetry.space_group_name_H-M   'P 1'
#
loop_
_entity.id
_entity.type
_entity.pdbx_description
1 polymer ?
#
loop_
_entity_poly.entity_id
_entity_poly.type
_entity_poly.pdbx_seq_one_letter_code
_entity_poly.pdbx_strand_id
1 'polypeptide(L)'
;MRGFATKIGVAAESLTREMTDKGERYVYVSEDVGQPLTALLSEILAEAIKALPIAKPMRWGDHAWSFVRPLHWLVVLHGDQVIDAELFGVRATRHSRGHRFMANKPVWITDADAWVEALRGAKVIADPGERRARIRGEVARVAAQLGGMPQMDDALLDQIANLTEWPVAIGCSFDEAFLAVPQEALISTMVANQKFVPLLDGHGHLLPRFIGVANIESRDETQIRHGYERVIRPRFADAKFFYDEDLRTPLARTRKLWPRSWTSPRWAACGTRVCAWPNWRA
;
A
#
# COMPACT_ATOMS: atom_id res chain seq x y z
N MET A 1 35.69 42.48 -0.87
CA MET A 1 35.27 42.38 -2.28
C MET A 1 35.64 41.03 -2.90
N ARG A 2 36.90 40.76 -3.27
CA ARG A 2 37.29 39.48 -3.93
C ARG A 2 36.93 38.22 -3.13
N GLY A 3 37.19 38.18 -1.82
CA GLY A 3 36.83 37.02 -0.99
C GLY A 3 35.33 36.75 -0.85
N PHE A 4 34.48 37.78 -0.98
CA PHE A 4 33.02 37.60 -1.04
C PHE A 4 32.60 37.04 -2.39
N ALA A 5 33.06 37.66 -3.49
CA ALA A 5 32.81 37.22 -4.86
C ALA A 5 33.19 35.74 -5.10
N THR A 6 34.37 35.32 -4.62
CA THR A 6 34.82 33.91 -4.70
C THR A 6 33.93 32.96 -3.90
N LYS A 7 33.40 33.39 -2.75
CA LYS A 7 32.51 32.56 -1.92
C LYS A 7 31.15 32.31 -2.57
N ILE A 8 30.63 33.28 -3.34
CA ILE A 8 29.36 33.18 -4.05
C ILE A 8 29.53 32.73 -5.52
N GLY A 9 30.76 32.46 -5.97
CA GLY A 9 31.03 31.90 -7.29
C GLY A 9 30.86 32.89 -8.46
N VAL A 10 30.91 34.20 -8.22
CA VAL A 10 30.75 35.21 -9.27
C VAL A 10 31.96 36.13 -9.40
N ALA A 11 32.07 36.79 -10.55
CA ALA A 11 33.12 37.76 -10.82
C ALA A 11 33.00 38.95 -9.85
N ALA A 12 34.13 39.55 -9.43
CA ALA A 12 34.08 40.64 -8.45
C ALA A 12 33.41 41.90 -9.03
N GLU A 13 33.37 41.98 -10.35
CA GLU A 13 32.81 43.04 -11.18
C GLU A 13 31.27 43.00 -11.24
N SER A 14 30.64 41.87 -10.89
CA SER A 14 29.17 41.74 -10.84
C SER A 14 28.58 42.14 -9.49
N LEU A 15 29.41 42.64 -8.56
CA LEU A 15 28.96 43.15 -7.26
C LEU A 15 28.57 44.62 -7.38
N THR A 16 27.36 44.97 -6.98
CA THR A 16 26.93 46.36 -6.81
C THR A 16 27.23 46.84 -5.39
N ARG A 17 27.41 48.15 -5.20
CA ARG A 17 27.58 48.76 -3.89
C ARG A 17 26.29 49.47 -3.51
N GLU A 18 25.70 49.07 -2.39
CA GLU A 18 24.52 49.73 -1.83
C GLU A 18 24.87 50.40 -0.51
N MET A 19 24.40 51.63 -0.34
CA MET A 19 24.57 52.39 0.90
C MET A 19 23.41 52.05 1.84
N THR A 20 23.74 51.55 3.02
CA THR A 20 22.77 51.31 4.10
C THR A 20 23.07 52.23 5.28
N ASP A 21 22.13 52.39 6.22
CA ASP A 21 22.30 53.21 7.43
C ASP A 21 23.52 52.82 8.29
N LYS A 22 24.09 51.63 8.03
CA LYS A 22 25.28 51.08 8.70
C LYS A 22 26.55 51.11 7.85
N GLY A 23 26.53 51.87 6.75
CA GLY A 23 27.62 52.01 5.80
C GLY A 23 27.43 51.21 4.51
N GLU A 24 28.48 51.23 3.70
CA GLU A 24 28.48 50.69 2.34
C GLU A 24 28.68 49.17 2.31
N ARG A 25 27.83 48.46 1.58
CA ARG A 25 27.87 47.00 1.44
C ARG A 25 27.94 46.59 -0.03
N TYR A 26 28.64 45.49 -0.30
CA TYR A 26 28.61 44.85 -1.60
C TYR A 26 27.44 43.89 -1.66
N VAL A 27 26.60 44.03 -2.68
CA VAL A 27 25.41 43.22 -2.93
C VAL A 27 25.59 42.50 -4.26
N TYR A 28 25.12 41.26 -4.33
CA TYR A 28 24.97 40.54 -5.59
C TYR A 28 23.48 40.22 -5.73
N VAL A 29 22.88 40.70 -6.81
CA VAL A 29 21.49 40.38 -7.16
C VAL A 29 21.55 39.42 -8.34
N SER A 30 21.16 38.17 -8.11
CA SER A 30 20.90 37.20 -9.18
C SER A 30 19.41 37.13 -9.45
N GLU A 31 19.04 37.12 -10.72
CA GLU A 31 17.70 36.81 -11.19
C GLU A 31 17.77 35.50 -11.98
N ASP A 32 17.16 34.46 -11.45
CA ASP A 32 17.05 33.18 -12.14
C ASP A 32 15.74 33.16 -12.93
N VAL A 33 15.85 33.24 -14.25
CA VAL A 33 14.69 33.16 -15.14
C VAL A 33 14.07 31.76 -15.02
N GLY A 34 12.78 31.71 -14.67
CA GLY A 34 12.05 30.45 -14.56
C GLY A 34 12.05 29.67 -15.88
N GLN A 35 12.05 28.34 -15.78
CA GLN A 35 11.99 27.45 -16.94
C GLN A 35 10.56 26.93 -17.16
N PRO A 36 10.15 26.64 -18.41
CA PRO A 36 8.85 26.03 -18.67
C PRO A 36 8.78 24.62 -18.05
N LEU A 37 7.63 24.26 -17.48
CA LEU A 37 7.41 22.95 -16.86
C LEU A 37 7.77 21.78 -17.79
N THR A 38 7.48 21.92 -19.09
CA THR A 38 7.76 20.92 -20.12
C THR A 38 9.24 20.59 -20.24
N ALA A 39 10.14 21.53 -19.94
CA ALA A 39 11.58 21.30 -19.96
C ALA A 39 12.10 20.57 -18.71
N LEU A 40 11.37 20.65 -17.58
CA LEU A 40 11.81 20.14 -16.28
C LEU A 40 11.17 18.80 -15.91
N LEU A 41 9.94 18.54 -16.36
CA LEU A 41 9.12 17.46 -15.82
C LEU A 41 9.72 16.07 -16.02
N SER A 42 10.41 15.81 -17.14
CA SER A 42 11.04 14.52 -17.39
C SER A 42 12.18 14.22 -16.40
N GLU A 43 12.98 15.23 -16.04
CA GLU A 43 14.07 15.09 -15.08
C GLU A 43 13.52 14.90 -13.67
N ILE A 44 12.58 15.75 -13.27
CA ILE A 44 11.87 15.66 -11.97
C ILE A 44 11.26 14.27 -11.80
N LEU A 45 10.61 13.74 -12.84
CA LEU A 45 10.01 12.42 -12.82
C LEU A 45 11.08 11.33 -12.64
N ALA A 46 12.20 11.41 -13.35
CA ALA A 46 13.30 10.46 -13.22
C ALA A 46 13.93 10.48 -11.82
N GLU A 47 14.09 11.65 -11.21
CA GLU A 47 14.58 11.81 -9.84
C GLU A 47 13.59 11.25 -8.81
N ALA A 48 12.31 11.58 -8.94
CA ALA A 48 11.26 11.08 -8.06
C ALA A 48 11.20 9.56 -8.06
N ILE A 49 11.27 8.93 -9.24
CA ILE A 49 11.27 7.47 -9.38
C ILE A 49 12.51 6.83 -8.73
N LYS A 50 13.70 7.45 -8.86
CA LYS A 50 14.93 6.98 -8.20
C LYS A 50 14.86 7.10 -6.68
N ALA A 51 14.18 8.11 -6.16
CA ALA A 51 14.04 8.36 -4.73
C ALA A 51 13.01 7.45 -4.04
N LEU A 52 12.19 6.71 -4.78
CA LEU A 52 11.19 5.82 -4.20
C LEU A 52 11.83 4.71 -3.37
N PRO A 53 11.40 4.49 -2.11
CA PRO A 53 11.94 3.43 -1.26
C PRO A 53 11.40 2.07 -1.72
N ILE A 54 12.18 1.37 -2.55
CA ILE A 54 11.82 0.06 -3.09
C ILE A 54 12.58 -1.04 -2.34
N ALA A 55 11.88 -1.77 -1.46
CA ALA A 55 12.49 -2.83 -0.65
C ALA A 55 13.01 -4.03 -1.47
N LYS A 56 12.38 -4.33 -2.61
CA LYS A 56 12.71 -5.47 -3.48
C LYS A 56 12.58 -5.07 -4.96
N PRO A 57 13.57 -4.37 -5.53
CA PRO A 57 13.55 -4.01 -6.94
C PRO A 57 13.71 -5.27 -7.79
N MET A 58 13.06 -5.27 -8.95
CA MET A 58 13.19 -6.34 -9.95
C MET A 58 13.85 -5.78 -11.20
N ARG A 59 14.59 -6.65 -11.89
CA ARG A 59 15.11 -6.42 -13.24
C ARG A 59 14.42 -7.37 -14.20
N TRP A 60 14.14 -6.94 -15.42
CA TRP A 60 13.44 -7.74 -16.42
C TRP A 60 14.07 -7.55 -17.81
N GLY A 61 14.07 -8.63 -18.59
CA GLY A 61 14.77 -8.70 -19.87
C GLY A 61 16.26 -8.40 -19.73
N ASP A 62 16.84 -7.82 -20.78
CA ASP A 62 18.28 -7.51 -20.85
C ASP A 62 18.60 -6.06 -20.44
N HIS A 63 17.61 -5.32 -19.92
CA HIS A 63 17.79 -3.93 -19.53
C HIS A 63 18.52 -3.78 -18.19
N ALA A 64 19.21 -2.65 -18.01
CA ALA A 64 19.85 -2.28 -16.76
C ALA A 64 18.87 -1.67 -15.73
N TRP A 65 17.63 -1.41 -16.14
CA TRP A 65 16.62 -0.77 -15.30
C TRP A 65 16.10 -1.69 -14.20
N SER A 66 15.76 -1.10 -13.04
CA SER A 66 15.11 -1.82 -11.95
C SER A 66 13.98 -1.02 -11.34
N PHE A 67 12.84 -1.66 -11.10
CA PHE A 67 11.66 -1.07 -10.45
C PHE A 67 10.85 -2.16 -9.71
N VAL A 68 9.79 -1.79 -8.99
CA VAL A 68 8.97 -2.76 -8.24
C VAL A 68 8.37 -3.83 -9.15
N ARG A 69 7.90 -3.42 -10.34
CA ARG A 69 7.32 -4.25 -11.40
C ARG A 69 7.57 -3.61 -12.77
N PRO A 70 7.48 -4.36 -13.88
CA PRO A 70 7.58 -3.79 -15.22
C PRO A 70 6.54 -2.69 -15.45
N LEU A 71 6.97 -1.55 -16.00
CA LEU A 71 6.09 -0.47 -16.42
C LEU A 71 5.44 -0.83 -17.77
N HIS A 72 4.13 -0.61 -17.89
CA HIS A 72 3.38 -0.95 -19.11
C HIS A 72 2.88 0.26 -19.89
N TRP A 73 2.57 1.36 -19.21
CA TRP A 73 2.17 2.63 -19.82
C TRP A 73 2.61 3.77 -18.91
N LEU A 74 2.75 4.96 -19.49
CA LEU A 74 3.11 6.19 -18.81
C LEU A 74 2.15 7.29 -19.26
N VAL A 75 1.58 8.04 -18.30
CA VAL A 75 0.77 9.21 -18.59
C VAL A 75 1.40 10.42 -17.91
N VAL A 76 1.76 11.42 -18.71
CA VAL A 76 2.33 12.69 -18.25
C VAL A 76 1.62 13.81 -19.01
N LEU A 77 0.78 14.56 -18.30
CA LEU A 77 -0.05 15.62 -18.87
C LEU A 77 0.19 16.95 -18.14
N HIS A 78 0.13 18.04 -18.89
CA HIS A 78 0.00 19.40 -18.37
C HIS A 78 -1.19 20.05 -19.08
N GLY A 79 -2.31 20.22 -18.37
CA GLY A 79 -3.60 20.48 -19.01
C GLY A 79 -3.96 19.33 -19.96
N ASP A 80 -4.25 19.63 -21.22
CA ASP A 80 -4.56 18.67 -22.28
C ASP A 80 -3.33 18.23 -23.10
N GLN A 81 -2.14 18.76 -22.78
CA GLN A 81 -0.91 18.50 -23.51
C GLN A 81 -0.16 17.32 -22.92
N VAL A 82 0.23 16.38 -23.78
CA VAL A 82 1.16 15.29 -23.42
C VAL A 82 2.56 15.85 -23.38
N ILE A 83 3.23 15.67 -22.24
CA ILE A 83 4.64 16.04 -22.09
C ILE A 83 5.51 14.89 -22.60
N ASP A 84 6.48 15.20 -23.46
CA ASP A 84 7.43 14.20 -23.95
C ASP A 84 8.34 13.76 -22.79
N ALA A 85 8.15 12.52 -22.36
CA ALA A 85 8.88 11.90 -21.28
C ALA A 85 8.94 10.39 -21.53
N GLU A 86 10.02 9.77 -21.09
CA GLU A 86 10.21 8.33 -21.21
C GLU A 86 10.73 7.76 -19.90
N LEU A 87 10.11 6.69 -19.42
CA LEU A 87 10.59 5.93 -18.27
C LEU A 87 10.69 4.47 -18.65
N PHE A 88 11.83 3.84 -18.38
CA PHE A 88 12.03 2.41 -18.57
C PHE A 88 11.64 1.91 -19.99
N GLY A 89 11.92 2.72 -21.02
CA GLY A 89 11.58 2.43 -22.41
C GLY A 89 10.11 2.67 -22.79
N VAL A 90 9.30 3.22 -21.88
CA VAL A 90 7.89 3.53 -22.09
C VAL A 90 7.71 5.03 -22.23
N ARG A 91 7.30 5.47 -23.43
CA ARG A 91 6.99 6.88 -23.69
C ARG A 91 5.65 7.29 -23.11
N ALA A 92 5.58 8.53 -22.63
CA ALA A 92 4.38 9.14 -22.13
C ALA A 92 3.33 9.28 -23.24
N THR A 93 2.09 8.94 -22.90
CA THR A 93 0.91 9.17 -23.74
C THR A 93 -0.23 9.67 -22.87
N ARG A 94 -1.42 9.83 -23.42
CA ARG A 94 -2.65 10.09 -22.65
C ARG A 94 -3.49 8.83 -22.38
N HIS A 95 -2.99 7.66 -22.76
CA HIS A 95 -3.70 6.41 -22.59
C HIS A 95 -3.28 5.75 -21.28
N SER A 96 -4.24 5.61 -20.37
CA SER A 96 -4.13 4.73 -19.22
C SER A 96 -4.81 3.38 -19.52
N ARG A 97 -5.03 2.58 -18.49
CA ARG A 97 -5.70 1.27 -18.58
C ARG A 97 -6.82 1.17 -17.55
N GLY A 98 -7.93 0.58 -17.95
CA GLY A 98 -9.02 0.26 -17.04
C GLY A 98 -8.79 -1.05 -16.28
N HIS A 99 -9.73 -1.36 -15.39
CA HIS A 99 -9.64 -2.51 -14.50
C HIS A 99 -9.39 -3.82 -15.25
N ARG A 100 -8.41 -4.62 -14.79
CA ARG A 100 -7.92 -5.83 -15.48
C ARG A 100 -9.01 -6.84 -15.87
N PHE A 101 -10.07 -6.96 -15.07
CA PHE A 101 -11.14 -7.93 -15.31
C PHE A 101 -12.45 -7.31 -15.82
N MET A 102 -12.71 -6.03 -15.49
CA MET A 102 -14.02 -5.42 -15.70
C MET A 102 -14.02 -4.38 -16.82
N ALA A 103 -12.86 -3.83 -17.14
CA ALA A 103 -12.70 -2.81 -18.18
C ALA A 103 -11.28 -2.87 -18.78
N ASN A 104 -10.86 -4.05 -19.25
CA ASN A 104 -9.50 -4.27 -19.76
C ASN A 104 -9.29 -3.65 -21.15
N LYS A 105 -9.40 -2.34 -21.24
CA LYS A 105 -9.26 -1.53 -22.44
C LYS A 105 -8.42 -0.28 -22.12
N PRO A 106 -7.79 0.35 -23.14
CA PRO A 106 -7.18 1.65 -22.95
C PRO A 106 -8.22 2.68 -22.48
N VAL A 107 -7.80 3.58 -21.61
CA VAL A 107 -8.63 4.69 -21.10
C VAL A 107 -8.02 5.98 -21.62
N TRP A 108 -8.79 6.72 -22.42
CA TRP A 108 -8.39 8.04 -22.90
C TRP A 108 -8.56 9.07 -21.79
N ILE A 109 -7.49 9.79 -21.46
CA ILE A 109 -7.51 10.90 -20.53
C ILE A 109 -7.49 12.19 -21.36
N THR A 110 -8.55 13.00 -21.23
CA THR A 110 -8.70 14.24 -21.99
C THR A 110 -7.68 15.29 -21.56
N ASP A 111 -7.53 15.47 -20.25
CA ASP A 111 -6.64 16.43 -19.60
C ASP A 111 -6.23 15.93 -18.20
N ALA A 112 -5.29 16.65 -17.59
CA ALA A 112 -4.69 16.33 -16.30
C ALA A 112 -5.66 16.34 -15.11
N ASP A 113 -6.85 16.94 -15.23
CA ASP A 113 -7.86 16.99 -14.16
C ASP A 113 -8.92 15.88 -14.32
N ALA A 114 -9.19 15.45 -15.55
CA ALA A 114 -10.22 14.46 -15.88
C ALA A 114 -9.83 13.00 -15.59
N TRP A 115 -8.56 12.72 -15.27
CA TRP A 115 -8.04 11.34 -15.19
C TRP A 115 -8.74 10.48 -14.12
N VAL A 116 -9.10 11.08 -12.97
CA VAL A 116 -9.75 10.35 -11.87
C VAL A 116 -11.09 9.80 -12.33
N GLU A 117 -11.92 10.65 -12.95
CA GLU A 117 -13.25 10.27 -13.42
C GLU A 117 -13.17 9.34 -14.65
N ALA A 118 -12.18 9.52 -15.52
CA ALA A 118 -11.92 8.59 -16.63
C ALA A 118 -11.59 7.18 -16.13
N LEU A 119 -10.73 7.06 -15.11
CA LEU A 119 -10.41 5.78 -14.47
C LEU A 119 -11.60 5.19 -13.71
N ARG A 120 -12.38 6.03 -13.03
CA ARG A 120 -13.62 5.60 -12.36
C ARG A 120 -14.60 4.97 -13.33
N GLY A 121 -14.83 5.61 -14.49
CA GLY A 121 -15.65 5.05 -15.57
C GLY A 121 -15.13 3.71 -16.10
N ALA A 122 -13.83 3.46 -15.95
CA ALA A 122 -13.16 2.20 -16.27
C ALA A 122 -12.94 1.28 -15.05
N LYS A 123 -13.78 1.42 -14.02
CA LYS A 123 -13.81 0.57 -12.81
C LYS A 123 -12.50 0.61 -12.00
N VAL A 124 -11.82 1.75 -11.95
CA VAL A 124 -10.64 1.97 -11.11
C VAL A 124 -10.86 3.21 -10.25
N ILE A 125 -10.91 3.03 -8.93
CA ILE A 125 -10.95 4.14 -7.97
C ILE A 125 -9.50 4.54 -7.67
N ALA A 126 -9.06 5.65 -8.24
CA ALA A 126 -7.68 6.09 -8.07
C ALA A 126 -7.41 6.64 -6.66
N ASP A 127 -8.35 7.44 -6.13
CA ASP A 127 -8.18 8.10 -4.84
C ASP A 127 -8.13 7.08 -3.68
N PRO A 128 -7.05 7.07 -2.87
CA PRO A 128 -6.95 6.16 -1.73
C PRO A 128 -8.00 6.43 -0.65
N GLY A 129 -8.38 7.69 -0.42
CA GLY A 129 -9.38 8.05 0.59
C GLY A 129 -10.76 7.51 0.23
N GLU A 130 -11.14 7.61 -1.04
CA GLU A 130 -12.39 7.07 -1.57
C GLU A 130 -12.40 5.53 -1.53
N ARG A 131 -11.29 4.87 -1.90
CA ARG A 131 -11.16 3.41 -1.74
C ARG A 131 -11.36 2.99 -0.28
N ARG A 132 -10.73 3.69 0.66
CA ARG A 132 -10.88 3.44 2.11
C ARG A 132 -12.34 3.60 2.55
N ALA A 133 -13.00 4.68 2.15
CA ALA A 133 -14.40 4.94 2.47
C ALA A 133 -15.33 3.84 1.92
N ARG A 134 -15.12 3.44 0.66
CA ARG A 134 -15.89 2.36 0.03
C ARG A 134 -15.70 1.03 0.73
N ILE A 135 -14.46 0.67 1.08
CA ILE A 135 -14.17 -0.58 1.83
C ILE A 135 -14.87 -0.56 3.18
N ARG A 136 -14.81 0.55 3.92
CA ARG A 136 -15.54 0.68 5.20
C ARG A 136 -17.05 0.47 5.02
N GLY A 137 -17.65 1.09 4.01
CA GLY A 137 -19.07 0.92 3.70
C GLY A 137 -19.44 -0.51 3.35
N GLU A 138 -18.67 -1.14 2.46
CA GLU A 138 -18.89 -2.52 2.01
C GLU A 138 -18.72 -3.54 3.15
N VAL A 139 -17.66 -3.40 3.94
CA VAL A 139 -17.41 -4.24 5.12
C VAL A 139 -18.52 -4.08 6.15
N ALA A 140 -18.93 -2.84 6.46
CA ALA A 140 -20.03 -2.60 7.41
C ALA A 140 -21.35 -3.20 6.91
N ARG A 141 -21.66 -3.06 5.62
CA ARG A 141 -22.85 -3.65 4.99
C ARG A 141 -22.89 -5.17 5.15
N VAL A 142 -21.80 -5.84 4.81
CA VAL A 142 -21.72 -7.32 4.91
C VAL A 142 -21.68 -7.77 6.37
N ALA A 143 -21.00 -7.05 7.26
CA ALA A 143 -20.93 -7.38 8.67
C ALA A 143 -22.32 -7.32 9.35
N ALA A 144 -23.13 -6.31 9.02
CA ALA A 144 -24.51 -6.20 9.49
C ALA A 144 -25.38 -7.38 9.03
N GLN A 145 -25.23 -7.83 7.77
CA GLN A 145 -25.93 -9.02 7.26
C GLN A 145 -25.52 -10.31 7.98
N LEU A 146 -24.25 -10.39 8.39
CA LEU A 146 -23.68 -11.53 9.10
C LEU A 146 -23.79 -11.42 10.62
N GLY A 147 -24.40 -10.36 11.16
CA GLY A 147 -24.61 -10.19 12.60
C GLY A 147 -23.32 -10.09 13.43
N GLY A 148 -22.24 -9.55 12.86
CA GLY A 148 -20.94 -9.43 13.52
C GLY A 148 -20.35 -8.03 13.47
N MET A 149 -19.42 -7.74 14.37
CA MET A 149 -18.62 -6.52 14.38
C MET A 149 -17.29 -6.74 13.65
N PRO A 150 -17.01 -5.99 12.57
CA PRO A 150 -15.79 -6.20 11.80
C PRO A 150 -14.57 -5.67 12.54
N GLN A 151 -13.56 -6.53 12.72
CA GLN A 151 -12.27 -6.13 13.26
C GLN A 151 -11.33 -5.72 12.12
N MET A 152 -11.34 -4.42 11.78
CA MET A 152 -10.50 -3.84 10.73
C MET A 152 -9.88 -2.54 11.22
N ASP A 153 -8.60 -2.59 11.58
CA ASP A 153 -7.81 -1.41 11.90
C ASP A 153 -7.40 -0.64 10.65
N ASP A 154 -6.83 0.56 10.83
CA ASP A 154 -6.41 1.40 9.71
C ASP A 154 -5.30 0.78 8.87
N ALA A 155 -4.43 -0.04 9.49
CA ALA A 155 -3.33 -0.70 8.80
C ALA A 155 -3.83 -1.80 7.84
N LEU A 156 -4.80 -2.62 8.27
CA LEU A 156 -5.47 -3.59 7.43
C LEU A 156 -6.27 -2.89 6.33
N LEU A 157 -6.99 -1.81 6.66
CA LEU A 157 -7.72 -1.02 5.68
C LEU A 157 -6.80 -0.45 4.60
N ASP A 158 -5.64 0.09 4.97
CA ASP A 158 -4.64 0.59 4.01
C ASP A 158 -4.11 -0.53 3.12
N GLN A 159 -3.85 -1.72 3.70
CA GLN A 159 -3.41 -2.86 2.91
C GLN A 159 -4.47 -3.29 1.89
N ILE A 160 -5.73 -3.41 2.30
CA ILE A 160 -6.83 -3.78 1.39
C ILE A 160 -7.04 -2.70 0.32
N ALA A 161 -7.00 -1.42 0.70
CA ALA A 161 -7.15 -0.30 -0.24
C ALA A 161 -6.05 -0.28 -1.30
N ASN A 162 -4.81 -0.64 -0.95
CA ASN A 162 -3.70 -0.73 -1.89
C ASN A 162 -3.64 -2.04 -2.68
N LEU A 163 -4.43 -3.05 -2.32
CA LEU A 163 -4.57 -4.31 -3.07
C LEU A 163 -5.73 -4.31 -4.07
N THR A 164 -6.64 -3.34 -3.95
CA THR A 164 -7.88 -3.30 -4.74
C THR A 164 -8.04 -1.96 -5.46
N GLU A 165 -8.47 -2.03 -6.70
CA GLU A 165 -8.84 -0.90 -7.57
C GLU A 165 -10.37 -0.66 -7.51
N TRP A 166 -11.16 -1.72 -7.33
CA TRP A 166 -12.61 -1.70 -7.21
C TRP A 166 -13.08 -2.69 -6.12
N PRO A 167 -13.11 -2.26 -4.86
CA PRO A 167 -13.40 -3.13 -3.74
C PRO A 167 -14.88 -3.52 -3.67
N VAL A 168 -15.12 -4.81 -3.43
CA VAL A 168 -16.44 -5.43 -3.17
C VAL A 168 -16.29 -6.39 -1.99
N ALA A 169 -17.09 -6.25 -0.94
CA ALA A 169 -16.99 -7.12 0.24
C ALA A 169 -17.80 -8.41 0.06
N ILE A 170 -17.19 -9.54 0.39
CA ILE A 170 -17.76 -10.88 0.29
C ILE A 170 -17.73 -11.53 1.67
N GLY A 171 -18.90 -11.77 2.24
CA GLY A 171 -19.05 -12.53 3.47
C GLY A 171 -18.65 -13.98 3.27
N CYS A 172 -17.96 -14.57 4.23
CA CYS A 172 -17.47 -15.94 4.19
C CYS A 172 -17.63 -16.62 5.55
N SER A 173 -17.55 -17.94 5.57
CA SER A 173 -17.67 -18.77 6.78
C SER A 173 -16.54 -19.79 6.86
N PHE A 174 -16.31 -20.32 8.05
CA PHE A 174 -15.42 -21.46 8.25
C PHE A 174 -16.01 -22.43 9.27
N ASP A 175 -15.44 -23.62 9.35
CA ASP A 175 -15.89 -24.68 10.27
C ASP A 175 -15.73 -24.23 11.73
N GLU A 176 -16.83 -24.27 12.49
CA GLU A 176 -16.87 -23.91 13.92
C GLU A 176 -15.89 -24.72 14.76
N ALA A 177 -15.50 -25.93 14.33
CA ALA A 177 -14.49 -26.73 15.01
C ALA A 177 -13.14 -26.00 15.17
N PHE A 178 -12.84 -25.03 14.31
CA PHE A 178 -11.63 -24.21 14.45
C PHE A 178 -11.68 -23.24 15.62
N LEU A 179 -12.86 -22.91 16.16
CA LEU A 179 -12.99 -22.04 17.34
C LEU A 179 -12.42 -22.66 18.63
N ALA A 180 -12.04 -23.95 18.59
CA ALA A 180 -11.23 -24.56 19.65
C ALA A 180 -9.79 -24.02 19.71
N VAL A 181 -9.30 -23.40 18.64
CA VAL A 181 -8.00 -22.70 18.60
C VAL A 181 -8.19 -21.29 19.17
N PRO A 182 -7.23 -20.75 19.96
CA PRO A 182 -7.30 -19.39 20.45
C PRO A 182 -7.59 -18.39 19.33
N GLN A 183 -8.59 -17.54 19.53
CA GLN A 183 -9.08 -16.64 18.49
C GLN A 183 -7.99 -15.71 17.97
N GLU A 184 -7.02 -15.32 18.80
CA GLU A 184 -5.90 -14.46 18.42
C GLU A 184 -5.05 -15.10 17.32
N ALA A 185 -4.87 -16.42 17.36
CA ALA A 185 -4.15 -17.17 16.34
C ALA A 185 -4.93 -17.21 15.02
N LEU A 186 -6.25 -17.39 15.08
CA LEU A 186 -7.13 -17.39 13.91
C LEU A 186 -7.21 -15.99 13.27
N ILE A 187 -7.40 -14.95 14.08
CA ILE A 187 -7.41 -13.54 13.68
C ILE A 187 -6.08 -13.18 13.01
N SER A 188 -4.96 -13.52 13.65
CA SER A 188 -3.63 -13.27 13.08
C SER A 188 -3.47 -13.95 11.72
N THR A 189 -3.90 -15.20 11.59
CA THR A 189 -3.85 -15.96 10.33
C THR A 189 -4.69 -15.32 9.22
N MET A 190 -5.91 -14.87 9.54
CA MET A 190 -6.79 -14.18 8.59
C MET A 190 -6.19 -12.87 8.10
N VAL A 191 -5.73 -12.03 9.02
CA VAL A 191 -5.23 -10.67 8.75
C VAL A 191 -3.86 -10.71 8.08
N ALA A 192 -2.91 -11.50 8.62
CA ALA A 192 -1.53 -11.52 8.13
C ALA A 192 -1.42 -12.18 6.75
N ASN A 193 -2.03 -13.35 6.56
CA ASN A 193 -1.83 -14.15 5.36
C ASN A 193 -2.80 -13.80 4.23
N GLN A 194 -4.03 -13.38 4.53
CA GLN A 194 -5.10 -13.24 3.53
C GLN A 194 -5.77 -11.86 3.49
N LYS A 195 -5.47 -10.97 4.45
CA LYS A 195 -6.10 -9.64 4.56
C LYS A 195 -7.63 -9.73 4.69
N PHE A 196 -8.10 -10.81 5.31
CA PHE A 196 -9.51 -10.97 5.65
C PHE A 196 -9.83 -10.19 6.92
N VAL A 197 -11.07 -9.70 6.99
CA VAL A 197 -11.61 -8.97 8.14
C VAL A 197 -12.40 -9.96 9.00
N PRO A 198 -11.90 -10.30 10.21
CA PRO A 198 -12.63 -11.16 11.14
C PRO A 198 -13.90 -10.48 11.65
N LEU A 199 -14.92 -11.28 11.99
CA LEU A 199 -16.13 -10.78 12.64
C LEU A 199 -16.21 -11.25 14.09
N LEU A 200 -16.42 -10.32 15.01
CA LEU A 200 -16.61 -10.60 16.43
C LEU A 200 -18.10 -10.48 16.81
N ASP A 201 -18.51 -11.18 17.86
CA ASP A 201 -19.82 -10.96 18.49
C ASP A 201 -19.81 -9.71 19.39
N GLY A 202 -20.96 -9.41 20.02
CA GLY A 202 -21.08 -8.27 20.95
C GLY A 202 -20.27 -8.40 22.25
N HIS A 203 -19.68 -9.56 22.51
CA HIS A 203 -18.82 -9.85 23.66
C HIS A 203 -17.33 -9.88 23.30
N GLY A 204 -16.99 -9.70 22.02
CA GLY A 204 -15.62 -9.74 21.52
C GLY A 204 -15.10 -11.14 21.20
N HIS A 205 -15.96 -12.16 21.11
CA HIS A 205 -15.59 -13.49 20.67
C HIS A 205 -15.65 -13.60 19.15
N LEU A 206 -14.70 -14.32 18.57
CA LEU A 206 -14.66 -14.59 17.15
C LEU A 206 -15.86 -15.45 16.70
N LEU A 207 -16.60 -14.94 15.72
CA LEU A 207 -17.62 -15.71 14.99
C LEU A 207 -16.96 -16.62 13.95
N PRO A 208 -17.59 -17.72 13.53
CA PRO A 208 -17.13 -18.58 12.44
C PRO A 208 -17.33 -17.93 11.05
N ARG A 209 -17.10 -16.61 10.97
CA ARG A 209 -17.40 -15.73 9.84
C ARG A 209 -16.30 -14.69 9.67
N PHE A 210 -16.03 -14.35 8.42
CA PHE A 210 -15.09 -13.31 8.06
C PHE A 210 -15.52 -12.65 6.75
N ILE A 211 -14.90 -11.53 6.41
CA ILE A 211 -15.16 -10.80 5.17
C ILE A 211 -13.86 -10.75 4.37
N GLY A 212 -13.93 -11.22 3.12
CA GLY A 212 -12.89 -10.97 2.12
C GLY A 212 -13.29 -9.78 1.24
N VAL A 213 -12.32 -8.96 0.82
CA VAL A 213 -12.57 -7.87 -0.13
C VAL A 213 -12.03 -8.26 -1.50
N ALA A 214 -12.94 -8.46 -2.44
CA ALA A 214 -12.63 -8.79 -3.82
C ALA A 214 -12.32 -7.53 -4.62
N ASN A 215 -11.43 -7.66 -5.60
CA ASN A 215 -11.17 -6.63 -6.59
C ASN A 215 -12.01 -6.84 -7.86
N ILE A 216 -13.25 -7.31 -7.73
CA ILE A 216 -14.11 -7.58 -8.87
C ILE A 216 -15.57 -7.58 -8.45
N GLU A 217 -16.41 -6.97 -9.26
CA GLU A 217 -17.85 -7.11 -9.22
C GLU A 217 -18.20 -8.39 -9.99
N SER A 218 -18.24 -9.51 -9.27
CA SER A 218 -18.48 -10.82 -9.88
C SER A 218 -19.94 -10.99 -10.29
N ARG A 219 -20.17 -11.73 -11.38
CA ARG A 219 -21.51 -12.22 -11.74
C ARG A 219 -21.99 -13.34 -10.81
N ASP A 220 -21.03 -14.02 -10.16
CA ASP A 220 -21.29 -15.07 -9.20
C ASP A 220 -20.37 -14.88 -7.99
N GLU A 221 -20.91 -14.30 -6.93
CA GLU A 221 -20.19 -14.10 -5.66
C GLU A 221 -19.92 -15.41 -4.91
N THR A 222 -20.68 -16.48 -5.20
CA THR A 222 -20.53 -17.77 -4.51
C THR A 222 -19.20 -18.42 -4.83
N GLN A 223 -18.71 -18.28 -6.07
CA GLN A 223 -17.38 -18.77 -6.46
C GLN A 223 -16.26 -18.07 -5.72
N ILE A 224 -16.38 -16.76 -5.50
CA ILE A 224 -15.40 -15.99 -4.74
C ILE A 224 -15.41 -16.43 -3.28
N ARG A 225 -16.61 -16.54 -2.69
CA ARG A 225 -16.80 -17.05 -1.33
C ARG A 225 -16.14 -18.41 -1.13
N HIS A 226 -16.49 -19.39 -1.97
CA HIS A 226 -15.88 -20.72 -1.92
C HIS A 226 -14.36 -20.68 -2.11
N GLY A 227 -13.86 -19.79 -2.98
CA GLY A 227 -12.44 -19.55 -3.16
C GLY A 227 -11.76 -19.11 -1.86
N TYR A 228 -12.30 -18.11 -1.18
CA TYR A 228 -11.77 -17.61 0.10
C TYR A 228 -11.86 -18.65 1.22
N GLU A 229 -12.98 -19.33 1.35
CA GLU A 229 -13.19 -20.39 2.36
C GLU A 229 -12.23 -21.57 2.15
N ARG A 230 -12.01 -21.98 0.89
CA ARG A 230 -11.05 -23.03 0.54
C ARG A 230 -9.61 -22.62 0.87
N VAL A 231 -9.28 -21.34 0.71
CA VAL A 231 -7.92 -20.83 0.93
C VAL A 231 -7.62 -20.68 2.42
N ILE A 232 -8.59 -20.32 3.27
CA ILE A 232 -8.34 -20.18 4.72
C ILE A 232 -8.26 -21.52 5.45
N ARG A 233 -9.05 -22.52 5.03
CA ARG A 233 -9.15 -23.82 5.69
C ARG A 233 -7.81 -24.52 5.99
N PRO A 234 -6.87 -24.68 5.03
CA PRO A 234 -5.59 -25.33 5.34
C PRO A 234 -4.75 -24.52 6.35
N ARG A 235 -4.86 -23.19 6.36
CA ARG A 235 -4.12 -22.35 7.31
C ARG A 235 -4.65 -22.51 8.74
N PHE A 236 -5.97 -22.65 8.90
CA PHE A 236 -6.56 -22.95 10.19
C PHE A 236 -6.27 -24.38 10.65
N ALA A 237 -6.21 -25.35 9.73
CA ALA A 237 -5.74 -26.69 10.03
C ALA A 237 -4.30 -26.69 10.55
N ASP A 238 -3.41 -25.93 9.91
CA ASP A 238 -2.03 -25.76 10.37
C ASP A 238 -1.98 -25.09 11.76
N ALA A 239 -2.72 -23.99 11.96
CA ALA A 239 -2.78 -23.31 13.25
C ALA A 239 -3.29 -24.24 14.37
N LYS A 240 -4.32 -25.03 14.09
CA LYS A 240 -4.85 -26.04 15.01
C LYS A 240 -3.81 -27.10 15.33
N PHE A 241 -3.13 -27.64 14.31
CA PHE A 241 -2.09 -28.64 14.50
C PHE A 241 -0.96 -28.13 15.42
N PHE A 242 -0.48 -26.90 15.20
CA PHE A 242 0.55 -26.31 16.06
C PHE A 242 0.05 -26.09 17.49
N TYR A 243 -1.20 -25.64 17.65
CA TYR A 243 -1.81 -25.47 18.96
C TYR A 243 -1.93 -26.80 19.72
N ASP A 244 -2.44 -27.85 19.07
CA ASP A 244 -2.58 -29.18 19.66
C ASP A 244 -1.22 -29.77 20.06
N GLU A 245 -0.18 -29.55 19.25
CA GLU A 245 1.18 -30.01 19.53
C GLU A 245 1.81 -29.24 20.70
N ASP A 246 1.59 -27.93 20.80
CA ASP A 246 2.07 -27.11 21.92
C ASP A 246 1.41 -27.51 23.24
N LEU A 247 0.13 -27.92 23.22
CA LEU A 247 -0.57 -28.43 24.41
C LEU A 247 0.01 -29.76 24.95
N ARG A 248 0.71 -30.54 24.12
CA ARG A 248 1.34 -31.81 24.56
C ARG A 248 2.54 -31.59 25.49
N THR A 249 3.16 -30.41 25.44
CA THR A 249 4.31 -30.09 26.28
C THR A 249 3.93 -29.06 27.35
N PRO A 250 3.94 -29.42 28.65
CA PRO A 250 3.64 -28.47 29.71
C PRO A 250 4.56 -27.24 29.65
N LEU A 251 4.00 -26.04 29.84
CA LEU A 251 4.71 -24.76 29.84
C LEU A 251 5.93 -24.73 30.77
N ALA A 252 5.89 -25.49 31.88
CA ALA A 252 7.00 -25.63 32.82
C ALA A 252 8.26 -26.25 32.19
N ARG A 253 8.11 -27.08 31.15
CA ARG A 253 9.20 -27.76 30.44
C ARG A 253 9.84 -26.89 29.36
N THR A 254 9.07 -25.96 28.77
CA THR A 254 9.53 -24.99 27.75
C THR A 254 10.20 -23.73 28.34
N ARG A 255 10.19 -23.54 29.67
CA ARG A 255 10.76 -22.36 30.36
C ARG A 255 12.26 -22.12 30.13
N LYS A 256 13.03 -23.12 29.68
CA LYS A 256 14.46 -22.96 29.32
C LYS A 256 14.70 -22.48 27.88
N LEU A 257 13.65 -22.40 27.05
CA LEU A 257 13.72 -22.01 25.63
C LEU A 257 13.09 -20.63 25.36
N TRP A 258 12.96 -19.78 26.39
CA TRP A 258 12.59 -18.39 26.21
C TRP A 258 13.84 -17.50 26.24
N PRO A 259 14.61 -17.36 25.13
CA PRO A 259 15.56 -16.28 25.04
C PRO A 259 14.78 -14.96 25.16
N ARG A 260 15.37 -13.99 25.86
CA ARG A 260 14.93 -12.58 25.93
C ARG A 260 14.88 -11.88 24.55
N SER A 261 15.08 -12.60 23.45
CA SER A 261 14.94 -12.15 22.07
C SER A 261 14.20 -13.20 21.25
N TRP A 262 12.96 -12.89 20.86
CA TRP A 262 12.18 -13.68 19.91
C TRP A 262 12.79 -13.57 18.50
N THR A 263 13.71 -14.48 18.18
CA THR A 263 14.19 -14.73 16.81
C THR A 263 14.34 -16.24 16.60
N SER A 264 13.22 -16.96 16.63
CA SER A 264 13.15 -18.35 16.15
C SER A 264 12.69 -18.36 14.69
N PRO A 265 13.35 -19.10 13.77
CA PRO A 265 12.96 -19.17 12.36
C PRO A 265 11.58 -19.80 12.12
N ARG A 266 11.01 -20.52 13.10
CA ARG A 266 9.70 -21.20 12.96
C ARG A 266 8.52 -20.25 12.77
N TRP A 267 8.63 -19.02 13.29
CA TRP A 267 7.60 -17.98 13.17
C TRP A 267 7.89 -16.98 12.04
N ALA A 268 9.06 -17.03 11.41
CA ALA A 268 9.48 -16.08 10.37
C ALA A 268 8.71 -16.23 9.04
N ALA A 269 7.91 -17.28 8.88
CA ALA A 269 6.98 -17.44 7.76
C ALA A 269 5.69 -16.60 7.94
N CYS A 270 5.41 -16.07 9.12
CA CYS A 270 4.33 -15.11 9.36
C CYS A 270 4.94 -13.72 9.60
N GLY A 271 4.78 -12.84 8.62
CA GLY A 271 5.43 -11.54 8.59
C GLY A 271 5.03 -10.61 9.74
N THR A 272 6.06 -10.02 10.34
CA THR A 272 6.11 -8.73 11.06
C THR A 272 5.52 -8.61 12.48
N ARG A 273 6.46 -8.68 13.44
CA ARG A 273 6.60 -7.96 14.73
C ARG A 273 5.42 -7.08 15.17
N VAL A 274 4.67 -7.55 16.17
CA VAL A 274 4.18 -6.73 17.30
C VAL A 274 4.03 -7.68 18.49
N CYS A 275 4.64 -7.37 19.63
CA CYS A 275 4.19 -7.72 20.99
C CYS A 275 5.30 -7.35 22.00
N ALA A 276 5.29 -6.10 22.46
CA ALA A 276 5.75 -5.78 23.80
C ALA A 276 4.50 -5.79 24.70
N TRP A 277 4.38 -6.76 25.59
CA TRP A 277 3.32 -6.80 26.60
C TRP A 277 3.90 -6.37 27.95
N PRO A 278 3.31 -5.36 28.64
CA PRO A 278 3.62 -5.09 30.03
C PRO A 278 2.92 -6.11 30.94
N ASN A 279 3.71 -6.68 31.85
CA ASN A 279 3.37 -7.31 33.14
C ASN A 279 1.90 -7.67 33.42
N TRP A 280 1.63 -8.97 33.54
CA TRP A 280 0.61 -9.49 34.44
C TRP A 280 1.26 -10.54 35.37
N ARG A 281 1.23 -10.26 36.68
CA ARG A 281 1.50 -11.21 37.76
C ARG A 281 0.15 -11.72 38.26
N ALA A 282 0.09 -13.03 38.50
CA ALA A 282 -0.83 -13.79 39.35
C ALA A 282 -2.33 -13.51 39.21
#